data_AF-A0A2E3JAP2-F1
#
_entry.id   AF-A0A2E3JAP2-F1
#
_cell.length_a   1.000
_cell.length_b   1.000
_cell.length_c   1.000
_cell.angle_alpha   90.00
_cell.angle_beta   90.00
_cell.angle_gamma   90.00
#
_symmetry.space_group_name_H-M   'P 1'
#
loop_
_entity.id
_entity.type
_entity.pdbx_description
1 polymer ?
#
loop_
_entity_poly.entity_id
_entity_poly.type
_entity_poly.pdbx_seq_one_letter_code
_entity_poly.pdbx_strand_id
1 'polypeptide(L)'
;MKILIAQSHPSYESFSEAILQVVLESLKQTDAEVSLVRVGKQESSSILELEKPNLLALIYPTWWGGYPASLLQWIQDSLMLGNGMLANVQKVISVTTHGSSKLVNIVQGEWGKAYTKRKLLPLCKNSVQSEWLSLYKIDRQRPQNLETFLGEVSKSFARLNEDEAIRC
;
A
#
# COMPACT_ATOMS: atom_id res chain seq x y z
N MET A 1 6.66 -15.23 5.70
CA MET A 1 6.99 -13.85 5.23
C MET A 1 6.53 -12.78 6.24
N LYS A 2 7.27 -11.68 6.45
CA LYS A 2 6.80 -10.52 7.24
C LYS A 2 6.19 -9.43 6.35
N ILE A 3 4.93 -9.08 6.59
CA ILE A 3 4.19 -8.07 5.82
C ILE A 3 3.86 -6.89 6.73
N LEU A 4 4.19 -5.68 6.28
CA LEU A 4 3.73 -4.45 6.91
C LEU A 4 2.68 -3.78 6.02
N ILE A 5 1.51 -3.52 6.59
CA ILE A 5 0.44 -2.76 5.96
C ILE A 5 0.38 -1.38 6.60
N ALA A 6 0.64 -0.33 5.82
CA ALA A 6 0.39 1.05 6.21
C ALA A 6 -0.91 1.53 5.56
N GLN A 7 -1.96 1.67 6.37
CA GLN A 7 -3.27 2.15 5.92
C GLN A 7 -3.47 3.60 6.36
N SER A 8 -3.90 4.47 5.45
CA SER A 8 -4.12 5.88 5.72
C SER A 8 -5.50 6.32 5.24
N HIS A 9 -6.45 6.41 6.17
CA HIS A 9 -7.77 6.98 5.93
C HIS A 9 -8.41 7.42 7.27
N PRO A 10 -9.05 8.59 7.38
CA PRO A 10 -9.61 9.06 8.65
C PRO A 10 -10.82 8.24 9.10
N SER A 11 -11.71 7.86 8.17
CA SER A 11 -12.91 7.06 8.47
C SER A 11 -12.64 5.56 8.48
N TYR A 12 -13.27 4.83 9.42
CA TYR A 12 -13.39 3.37 9.43
C TYR A 12 -14.54 2.88 8.55
N GLU A 13 -15.47 3.74 8.17
CA GLU A 13 -16.52 3.44 7.21
C GLU A 13 -16.12 4.05 5.87
N SER A 14 -15.21 3.37 5.17
CA SER A 14 -14.69 3.84 3.88
C SER A 14 -14.34 2.68 2.96
N PHE A 15 -14.28 2.96 1.65
CA PHE A 15 -13.81 1.96 0.69
C PHE A 15 -12.34 1.59 0.92
N SER A 16 -11.53 2.51 1.45
CA SER A 16 -10.16 2.20 1.88
C SER A 16 -10.12 1.19 3.04
N GLU A 17 -11.12 1.22 3.93
CA GLU A 17 -11.26 0.18 4.97
C GLU A 17 -11.69 -1.15 4.35
N ALA A 18 -12.64 -1.15 3.41
CA ALA A 18 -13.05 -2.37 2.71
C ALA A 18 -11.87 -3.06 1.99
N ILE A 19 -11.00 -2.27 1.35
CA ILE A 19 -9.75 -2.77 0.76
C ILE A 19 -8.87 -3.42 1.83
N LEU A 20 -8.66 -2.76 2.98
CA LEU A 20 -7.88 -3.31 4.08
C LEU A 20 -8.45 -4.64 4.57
N GLN A 21 -9.76 -4.74 4.76
CA GLN A 21 -10.42 -5.97 5.22
C GLN A 21 -10.21 -7.12 4.23
N VAL A 22 -10.35 -6.86 2.93
CA VAL A 22 -10.11 -7.86 1.88
C VAL A 22 -8.64 -8.30 1.85
N VAL A 23 -7.70 -7.38 2.03
CA VAL A 23 -6.26 -7.69 2.12
C VAL A 23 -5.99 -8.58 3.33
N LEU A 24 -6.48 -8.21 4.53
CA LEU A 24 -6.30 -9.00 5.75
C LEU A 24 -6.90 -10.39 5.60
N GLU A 25 -8.11 -10.51 5.05
CA GLU A 25 -8.76 -11.79 4.82
C GLU A 25 -7.98 -12.67 3.83
N SER A 26 -7.45 -12.07 2.77
CA SER A 26 -6.63 -12.81 1.78
C SER A 26 -5.31 -13.30 2.40
N LEU A 27 -4.74 -12.54 3.35
CA LEU A 27 -3.51 -12.89 4.04
C LEU A 27 -3.70 -13.93 5.16
N LYS A 28 -4.90 -14.12 5.71
CA LYS A 28 -5.18 -15.23 6.66
C LYS A 28 -4.94 -16.62 6.05
N GLN A 29 -5.01 -16.72 4.72
CA GLN A 29 -4.76 -17.95 3.97
C GLN A 29 -3.24 -18.20 3.77
N THR A 30 -2.40 -17.31 4.26
CA THR A 30 -0.94 -17.36 4.16
C THR A 30 -0.33 -17.53 5.55
N ASP A 31 0.86 -18.13 5.64
CA ASP A 31 1.65 -18.17 6.89
C ASP A 31 2.45 -16.86 7.11
N ALA A 32 1.89 -15.74 6.65
CA ALA A 32 2.54 -14.44 6.74
C ALA A 32 2.27 -13.79 8.10
N GLU A 33 3.32 -13.26 8.71
CA GLU A 33 3.21 -12.42 9.89
C GLU A 33 2.83 -11.00 9.43
N VAL A 34 1.63 -10.55 9.79
CA VAL A 34 1.07 -9.26 9.32
C VAL A 34 1.09 -8.24 10.45
N SER A 35 1.80 -7.13 10.23
CA SER A 35 1.74 -5.92 11.05
C SER A 35 0.89 -4.85 10.35
N LEU A 36 0.01 -4.19 11.09
CA LEU A 36 -0.84 -3.11 10.59
C LEU A 36 -0.53 -1.80 11.30
N VAL A 37 -0.27 -0.74 10.53
CA VAL A 37 -0.12 0.63 11.01
C VAL A 37 -1.23 1.49 10.41
N ARG A 38 -2.02 2.13 11.29
CA ARG A 38 -3.09 3.05 10.89
C ARG A 38 -2.61 4.48 10.95
N VAL A 39 -2.05 4.93 9.82
CA VAL A 39 -1.35 6.20 9.71
C VAL A 39 -2.31 7.39 9.79
N GLY A 40 -2.08 8.27 10.77
CA GLY A 40 -2.86 9.49 10.98
C GLY A 40 -4.11 9.31 11.85
N LYS A 41 -4.25 8.15 12.50
CA LYS A 41 -5.19 7.95 13.62
C LYS A 41 -4.43 8.03 14.95
N GLN A 42 -5.15 8.32 16.05
CA GLN A 42 -4.58 8.67 17.37
C GLN A 42 -3.62 7.62 17.98
N GLU A 43 -3.62 6.38 17.47
CA GLU A 43 -2.72 5.30 17.89
C GLU A 43 -1.88 4.80 16.69
N SER A 44 -0.96 5.63 16.20
CA SER A 44 0.04 5.16 15.23
C SER A 44 1.27 4.67 16.00
N SER A 45 1.55 3.36 15.97
CA SER A 45 2.80 2.81 16.51
C SER A 45 4.00 3.54 15.92
N SER A 46 4.99 3.84 16.76
CA SER A 46 6.23 4.45 16.29
C SER A 46 6.89 3.51 15.28
N ILE A 47 7.38 4.06 14.17
CA ILE A 47 8.07 3.27 13.15
C ILE A 47 9.31 2.54 13.69
N LEU A 48 9.84 2.98 14.83
CA LEU A 48 10.98 2.37 15.54
C LEU A 48 10.63 1.05 16.22
N GLU A 49 9.36 0.82 16.53
CA GLU A 49 8.88 -0.39 17.21
C GLU A 49 8.52 -1.50 16.22
N LEU A 50 8.52 -1.18 14.92
CA LEU A 50 8.13 -2.13 13.88
C LEU A 50 9.31 -3.00 13.49
N GLU A 51 9.04 -4.30 13.39
CA GLU A 51 9.98 -5.22 12.79
C GLU A 51 10.15 -4.94 11.29
N LYS A 52 11.34 -5.26 10.76
CA LYS A 52 11.68 -5.02 9.36
C LYS A 52 10.87 -5.94 8.43
N PRO A 53 9.98 -5.40 7.58
CA PRO A 53 9.15 -6.24 6.72
C PRO A 53 9.89 -6.72 5.46
N ASN A 54 9.41 -7.82 4.89
CA ASN A 54 9.79 -8.29 3.56
C ASN A 54 8.90 -7.70 2.46
N LEU A 55 7.67 -7.32 2.82
CA LEU A 55 6.70 -6.71 1.92
C LEU A 55 6.05 -5.49 2.60
N LEU A 56 5.97 -4.38 1.86
CA LEU A 56 5.25 -3.18 2.29
C LEU A 56 3.99 -2.99 1.45
N ALA A 57 2.83 -2.98 2.09
CA ALA A 57 1.56 -2.66 1.46
C ALA A 57 1.10 -1.26 1.90
N LEU A 58 0.82 -0.39 0.94
CA LEU A 58 0.30 0.96 1.19
C LEU A 58 -1.17 1.02 0.75
N ILE A 59 -2.08 1.30 1.67
CA ILE A 59 -3.52 1.38 1.38
C ILE A 59 -4.02 2.78 1.70
N TYR A 60 -4.42 3.54 0.68
CA TYR A 60 -4.77 4.95 0.88
C TYR A 60 -5.61 5.54 -0.27
N PRO A 61 -6.47 6.54 -0.02
CA PRO A 61 -7.06 7.33 -1.10
C PRO A 61 -6.01 8.29 -1.69
N THR A 62 -6.03 8.50 -2.99
CA THR A 62 -5.19 9.52 -3.62
C THR A 62 -5.76 10.90 -3.36
N TRP A 63 -5.00 11.75 -2.66
CA TRP A 63 -5.33 13.15 -2.40
C TRP A 63 -4.31 14.05 -3.09
N TRP A 64 -4.79 15.07 -3.80
CA TRP A 64 -3.94 16.00 -4.56
C TRP A 64 -2.91 15.31 -5.48
N GLY A 65 -3.28 14.17 -6.07
CA GLY A 65 -2.42 13.41 -6.99
C GLY A 65 -1.36 12.52 -6.31
N GLY A 66 -1.37 12.43 -4.98
CA GLY A 66 -0.40 11.67 -4.20
C GLY A 66 -0.96 11.03 -2.94
N TYR A 67 -0.05 10.82 -1.98
CA TYR A 67 -0.36 10.30 -0.66
C TYR A 67 -1.16 11.31 0.18
N PRO A 68 -2.03 10.85 1.09
CA PRO A 68 -2.48 11.65 2.21
C PRO A 68 -1.29 12.19 3.01
N ALA A 69 -1.42 13.39 3.58
CA ALA A 69 -0.33 14.05 4.29
C ALA A 69 0.26 13.19 5.43
N SER A 70 -0.59 12.48 6.18
CA SER A 70 -0.14 11.58 7.25
C SER A 70 0.71 10.43 6.73
N LEU A 71 0.33 9.83 5.59
CA LEU A 71 1.12 8.78 4.96
C LEU A 71 2.44 9.30 4.39
N LEU A 72 2.42 10.48 3.78
CA LEU A 72 3.65 11.12 3.31
C LEU A 72 4.62 11.38 4.46
N GLN A 73 4.13 11.90 5.60
CA GLN A 73 4.95 12.11 6.79
C GLN A 73 5.53 10.79 7.29
N TRP A 74 4.72 9.73 7.42
CA TRP A 74 5.19 8.42 7.85
C TRP A 74 6.30 7.83 6.96
N ILE A 75 6.18 8.01 5.63
CA ILE A 75 7.25 7.63 4.68
C ILE A 75 8.49 8.51 4.86
N GLN A 76 8.32 9.81 5.09
CA GLN A 76 9.43 10.73 5.34
C GLN A 76 10.16 10.41 6.64
N ASP A 77 9.45 10.02 7.69
CA ASP A 77 10.06 9.56 8.94
C ASP A 77 10.89 8.30 8.70
N SER A 78 10.38 7.38 7.87
CA SER A 78 11.16 6.21 7.40
C SER A 78 12.44 6.62 6.67
N LEU A 79 12.36 7.64 5.79
CA LEU A 79 13.51 8.18 5.05
C LEU A 79 14.56 8.79 5.99
N MET A 80 14.12 9.51 7.02
CA MET A 80 15.00 10.18 7.98
C MET A 80 15.75 9.19 8.89
N LEU A 81 15.13 8.05 9.19
CA LEU A 81 15.77 6.93 9.91
C LEU A 81 16.75 6.13 9.03
N GLY A 82 16.81 6.43 7.73
CA GLY A 82 17.65 5.75 6.75
C GLY A 82 17.14 4.38 6.33
N ASN A 83 17.97 3.61 5.63
CA ASN A 83 17.59 2.32 5.03
C ASN A 83 17.22 1.25 6.08
N GLY A 84 17.36 1.51 7.39
CA GLY A 84 17.25 0.50 8.44
C GLY A 84 15.92 -0.27 8.42
N MET A 85 14.80 0.43 8.31
CA MET A 85 13.47 -0.17 8.45
C MET A 85 12.96 -0.85 7.16
N LEU A 86 13.21 -0.24 6.00
CA LEU A 86 12.74 -0.76 4.70
C LEU A 86 13.77 -1.61 3.93
N ALA A 87 15.01 -1.74 4.40
CA ALA A 87 16.08 -2.46 3.67
C ALA A 87 15.73 -3.90 3.29
N ASN A 88 14.87 -4.57 4.06
CA ASN A 88 14.48 -5.96 3.80
C ASN A 88 13.32 -6.10 2.81
N VAL A 89 12.68 -4.98 2.45
CA VAL A 89 11.50 -4.96 1.58
C VAL A 89 11.90 -5.36 0.17
N GLN A 90 11.30 -6.44 -0.33
CA GLN A 90 11.52 -6.98 -1.67
C GLN A 90 10.35 -6.70 -2.61
N LYS A 91 9.17 -6.37 -2.06
CA LYS A 91 7.97 -6.04 -2.81
C LYS A 91 7.21 -4.89 -2.13
N VAL A 92 6.81 -3.90 -2.90
CA VAL A 92 5.95 -2.79 -2.47
C VAL A 92 4.65 -2.85 -3.27
N ILE A 93 3.51 -2.95 -2.58
CA ILE A 93 2.19 -2.97 -3.21
C ILE A 93 1.44 -1.70 -2.79
N SER A 94 1.17 -0.81 -3.74
CA SER A 94 0.33 0.37 -3.50
C SER A 94 -1.09 0.09 -3.96
N VAL A 95 -2.06 0.14 -3.05
CA VAL A 95 -3.49 0.04 -3.34
C VAL A 95 -4.15 1.38 -3.09
N THR A 96 -4.63 2.02 -4.14
CA THR A 96 -5.15 3.38 -4.04
C THR A 96 -6.42 3.64 -4.85
N THR A 97 -7.20 4.62 -4.40
CA THR A 97 -8.45 5.03 -5.03
C THR A 97 -8.37 6.49 -5.45
N HIS A 98 -8.79 6.82 -6.66
CA HIS A 98 -8.80 8.16 -7.21
C HIS A 98 -10.24 8.61 -7.48
N GLY A 99 -10.58 9.85 -7.11
CA GLY A 99 -11.81 10.50 -7.59
C GLY A 99 -11.71 10.90 -9.08
N SER A 100 -10.49 11.17 -9.56
CA SER A 100 -10.23 11.54 -10.96
C SER A 100 -10.03 10.33 -11.88
N SER A 101 -10.03 10.58 -13.18
CA SER A 101 -9.74 9.56 -14.19
C SER A 101 -8.24 9.27 -14.31
N LYS A 102 -7.89 8.12 -14.89
CA LYS A 102 -6.48 7.77 -15.18
C LYS A 102 -5.80 8.83 -16.06
N LEU A 103 -6.50 9.36 -17.07
CA LEU A 103 -5.95 10.39 -17.97
C LEU A 103 -5.55 11.66 -17.21
N VAL A 104 -6.39 12.12 -16.28
CA VAL A 104 -6.09 13.30 -15.45
C VAL A 104 -4.84 13.06 -14.60
N ASN A 105 -4.73 11.88 -13.98
CA ASN A 105 -3.53 11.55 -13.19
C ASN A 105 -2.26 11.48 -14.05
N ILE A 106 -2.36 10.96 -15.28
CA ILE A 106 -1.23 10.94 -16.24
C ILE A 106 -0.78 12.36 -16.57
N VAL A 107 -1.72 13.27 -16.88
CA VAL A 107 -1.39 14.67 -17.19
C VAL A 107 -0.76 15.39 -15.99
N GLN A 108 -1.17 15.04 -14.77
CA GLN A 108 -0.56 15.54 -13.53
C GLN A 108 0.80 14.89 -13.20
N GLY A 109 1.28 13.96 -14.03
CA GLY A 109 2.57 13.28 -13.87
C GLY A 109 2.57 12.13 -12.87
N GLU A 110 1.38 11.66 -12.45
CA GLU A 110 1.20 10.56 -11.49
C GLU A 110 2.11 10.69 -10.26
N TRP A 111 2.08 11.86 -9.62
CA TRP A 111 3.05 12.24 -8.58
C TRP A 111 3.26 11.16 -7.50
N GLY A 112 2.18 10.52 -7.01
CA GLY A 112 2.30 9.43 -6.04
C GLY A 112 3.15 8.25 -6.55
N LYS A 113 2.95 7.81 -7.80
CA LYS A 113 3.78 6.77 -8.43
C LYS A 113 5.22 7.23 -8.60
N ALA A 114 5.41 8.46 -9.08
CA ALA A 114 6.73 9.03 -9.29
C ALA A 114 7.51 9.15 -7.97
N TYR A 115 6.86 9.60 -6.89
CA TYR A 115 7.45 9.70 -5.57
C TYR A 115 7.83 8.33 -5.03
N THR A 116 6.93 7.35 -5.12
CA THR A 116 7.20 5.94 -4.75
C THR A 116 8.48 5.44 -5.41
N LYS A 117 8.55 5.56 -6.74
CA LYS A 117 9.69 5.10 -7.53
C LYS A 117 10.99 5.83 -7.18
N ARG A 118 10.94 7.15 -6.97
CA ARG A 118 12.14 8.00 -6.80
C ARG A 118 12.63 8.12 -5.36
N LYS A 119 11.77 7.91 -4.37
CA LYS A 119 12.06 8.16 -2.94
C LYS A 119 11.88 6.93 -2.08
N LEU A 120 10.80 6.16 -2.27
CA LEU A 120 10.52 4.99 -1.43
C LEU A 120 11.33 3.76 -1.86
N LEU A 121 11.25 3.38 -3.14
CA LEU A 121 11.92 2.15 -3.62
C LEU A 121 13.44 2.13 -3.39
N PRO A 122 14.19 3.25 -3.46
CA PRO A 122 15.62 3.27 -3.14
C PRO A 122 15.97 2.92 -1.68
N LEU A 123 15.00 2.94 -0.75
CA LEU A 123 15.21 2.49 0.63
C LEU A 123 15.07 0.98 0.80
N CYS A 124 14.51 0.32 -0.20
CA CYS A 124 14.20 -1.11 -0.18
C CYS A 124 15.40 -1.94 -0.65
N LYS A 125 15.26 -3.28 -0.64
CA LYS A 125 16.27 -4.18 -1.19
C LYS A 125 16.52 -3.86 -2.67
N ASN A 126 17.76 -4.08 -3.13
CA ASN A 126 18.08 -3.99 -4.56
C ASN A 126 17.11 -4.86 -5.38
N SER A 127 16.62 -4.31 -6.49
CA SER A 127 15.63 -4.95 -7.38
C SER A 127 14.26 -5.18 -6.74
N VAL A 128 13.86 -4.32 -5.79
CA VAL A 128 12.51 -4.30 -5.22
C VAL A 128 11.45 -4.29 -6.32
N GLN A 129 10.47 -5.20 -6.22
CA GLN A 129 9.32 -5.23 -7.09
C GLN A 129 8.29 -4.20 -6.63
N SER A 130 7.62 -3.54 -7.57
CA SER A 130 6.56 -2.59 -7.25
C SER A 130 5.30 -2.92 -8.04
N GLU A 131 4.20 -3.04 -7.31
CA GLU A 131 2.87 -3.28 -7.85
C GLU A 131 1.97 -2.09 -7.50
N TRP A 132 1.12 -1.68 -8.44
CA TRP A 132 0.26 -0.52 -8.28
C TRP A 132 -1.17 -0.84 -8.71
N LEU A 133 -2.06 -0.97 -7.73
CA LEU A 133 -3.48 -1.25 -7.90
C LEU A 133 -4.27 0.04 -7.68
N SER A 134 -4.90 0.55 -8.74
CA SER A 134 -5.66 1.80 -8.71
C SER A 134 -7.09 1.63 -9.17
N LEU A 135 -8.04 2.06 -8.34
CA LEU A 135 -9.42 2.31 -8.77
C LEU A 135 -9.58 3.78 -9.11
N TYR A 136 -10.06 4.10 -10.32
CA TYR A 136 -10.30 5.48 -10.76
C TYR A 136 -11.78 5.83 -10.75
N LYS A 137 -12.11 7.12 -10.63
CA LYS A 137 -13.47 7.65 -10.60
C LYS A 137 -14.37 6.99 -9.55
N ILE A 138 -13.85 6.71 -8.35
CA ILE A 138 -14.56 5.92 -7.31
C ILE A 138 -15.99 6.41 -7.07
N ASP A 139 -16.23 7.73 -7.03
CA ASP A 139 -17.55 8.34 -6.79
C ASP A 139 -18.57 8.10 -7.91
N ARG A 140 -18.11 7.60 -9.08
CA ARG A 140 -18.92 7.34 -10.27
C ARG A 140 -18.90 5.87 -10.70
N GLN A 141 -18.31 5.00 -9.88
CA GLN A 141 -18.25 3.58 -10.17
C GLN A 141 -19.57 2.89 -9.85
N ARG A 142 -19.87 1.83 -10.60
CA ARG A 142 -20.97 0.92 -10.27
C ARG A 142 -20.52 -0.06 -9.19
N PRO A 143 -21.42 -0.56 -8.33
CA PRO A 143 -21.08 -1.52 -7.28
C PRO A 143 -20.29 -2.74 -7.79
N GLN A 144 -20.65 -3.27 -8.96
CA GLN A 144 -19.95 -4.43 -9.57
C GLN A 144 -18.48 -4.13 -9.88
N ASN A 145 -18.16 -2.89 -10.26
CA ASN A 145 -16.78 -2.49 -10.54
C ASN A 145 -15.98 -2.37 -9.23
N LEU A 146 -16.61 -1.96 -8.13
CA LEU A 146 -16.00 -1.92 -6.81
C LEU A 146 -15.67 -3.34 -6.34
N GLU A 147 -16.62 -4.27 -6.46
CA GLU A 147 -16.43 -5.69 -6.15
C GLU A 147 -15.35 -6.33 -7.01
N THR A 148 -15.32 -6.02 -8.31
CA THR A 148 -14.29 -6.50 -9.23
C THR A 148 -12.90 -6.05 -8.77
N PHE A 149 -12.76 -4.77 -8.41
CA PHE A 149 -11.50 -4.23 -7.91
C PHE A 149 -11.08 -4.88 -6.58
N LEU A 150 -12.02 -5.11 -5.65
CA LEU A 150 -11.74 -5.85 -4.42
C LEU A 150 -11.28 -7.29 -4.72
N GLY A 151 -11.87 -7.95 -5.72
CA GLY A 151 -11.42 -9.26 -6.19
C GLY A 151 -10.02 -9.26 -6.80
N GLU A 152 -9.65 -8.21 -7.55
CA GLU A 152 -8.30 -8.01 -8.07
C GLU A 152 -7.27 -7.83 -6.95
N VAL A 153 -7.61 -7.00 -5.95
CA VAL A 153 -6.79 -6.81 -4.74
C VAL A 153 -6.61 -8.13 -4.01
N SER A 154 -7.70 -8.86 -3.73
CA SER A 154 -7.64 -10.17 -3.06
C SER A 154 -6.71 -11.14 -3.80
N LYS A 155 -6.85 -11.27 -5.12
CA LYS A 155 -6.00 -12.13 -5.95
C LYS A 155 -4.53 -11.71 -5.94
N SER A 156 -4.22 -10.41 -5.85
CA SER A 156 -2.83 -9.93 -5.77
C SER A 156 -2.17 -10.40 -4.47
N PHE A 157 -2.86 -10.29 -3.34
CA PHE A 157 -2.33 -10.70 -2.04
C PHE A 157 -2.34 -12.21 -1.81
N ALA A 158 -3.34 -12.93 -2.33
CA ALA A 158 -3.38 -14.40 -2.24
C ALA A 158 -2.22 -15.08 -2.98
N ARG A 159 -1.74 -14.48 -4.07
CA ARG A 159 -0.61 -15.00 -4.88
C ARG A 159 0.76 -14.85 -4.20
N LEU A 160 0.85 -14.16 -3.07
CA LEU A 160 2.13 -13.97 -2.38
C LEU A 160 2.75 -15.27 -1.87
N ASN A 161 1.95 -16.31 -1.64
CA ASN A 161 2.44 -17.67 -1.34
C ASN A 161 3.18 -18.32 -2.53
N GLU A 162 2.78 -18.03 -3.76
CA GLU A 162 3.34 -18.65 -4.97
C GLU A 162 4.70 -18.04 -5.35
N ASP A 163 4.85 -16.73 -5.15
CA ASP A 163 6.10 -15.99 -5.41
C ASP A 163 7.25 -16.43 -4.46
N GLU A 164 6.95 -16.90 -3.24
CA GLU A 164 7.95 -17.47 -2.32
C GLU A 164 8.41 -18.87 -2.77
N ALA A 165 7.49 -19.73 -3.21
CA ALA A 165 7.81 -21.10 -3.63
C ALA A 165 8.71 -21.18 -4.88
N ILE A 166 8.68 -20.17 -5.75
CA ILE A 166 9.50 -20.10 -6.97
C ILE A 166 10.91 -19.55 -6.69
N ARG A 167 11.13 -18.91 -5.53
CA ARG A 167 12.43 -18.33 -5.13
C ARG A 167 13.25 -19.23 -4.20
N CYS A 168 12.70 -20.36 -3.77
CA CYS A 168 13.40 -21.42 -3.02
C CYS A 168 14.08 -22.42 -3.95
#